data_AF-A0A956B0S4-F1
#
_entry.id   AF-A0A956B0S4-F1
#
_cell.length_a   1.000
_cell.length_b   1.000
_cell.length_c   1.000
_cell.angle_alpha   90.00
_cell.angle_beta   90.00
_cell.angle_gamma   90.00
#
_symmetry.space_group_name_H-M   'P 1'
#
loop_
_entity.id
_entity.type
_entity.pdbx_description
1 polymer ?
#
loop_
_entity_poly.entity_id
_entity_poly.type
_entity_poly.pdbx_seq_one_letter_code
_entity_poly.pdbx_strand_id
1 'polypeptide(L)'
;LTDDDCDGRTDEGVANACGGCGAVPVEICNRMDDDCDGAVDDGVCAPAVDACAEGAPVVLVGGAQWEGPIGGALSRYTCQLDGGPELGRGPERAFVVLGPLAGTYCISTEGSDFDTVLYQRGSCAVDAPSLSCDDDSGPGVTSRIQVRIPILGAPAFVFVDSLNPNQGPGTIRIRSTPGACP
;
A
#
# COMPACT_ATOMS: atom_id res chain seq x y z
N LEU A 1 -4.03 37.99 -4.96
CA LEU A 1 -2.88 37.92 -4.05
C LEU A 1 -3.29 36.90 -3.01
N THR A 2 -2.70 35.73 -3.09
CA THR A 2 -2.99 34.55 -2.27
C THR A 2 -1.81 34.39 -1.30
N ASP A 3 -2.07 33.93 -0.09
CA ASP A 3 -1.03 33.64 0.90
C ASP A 3 -0.30 32.36 0.50
N ASP A 4 0.88 32.48 -0.11
CA ASP A 4 1.60 31.37 -0.74
C ASP A 4 2.53 30.60 0.23
N ASP A 5 2.62 31.02 1.52
CA ASP A 5 3.36 30.29 2.57
C ASP A 5 2.58 30.04 3.87
N CYS A 6 1.30 30.41 3.92
CA CYS A 6 0.38 30.21 5.05
C CYS A 6 0.84 30.89 6.35
N ASP A 7 1.59 31.99 6.26
CA ASP A 7 2.03 32.77 7.44
C ASP A 7 0.98 33.82 7.89
N GLY A 8 -0.14 33.92 7.16
CA GLY A 8 -1.24 34.84 7.43
C GLY A 8 -1.03 36.23 6.83
N ARG A 9 0.00 36.42 6.01
CA ARG A 9 0.19 37.60 5.18
C ARG A 9 -0.21 37.29 3.73
N THR A 10 -0.05 38.22 2.80
CA THR A 10 -0.66 38.10 1.47
C THR A 10 0.36 38.47 0.42
N ASP A 11 0.92 37.42 -0.20
CA ASP A 11 1.79 37.44 -1.37
C ASP A 11 3.04 38.33 -1.22
N GLU A 12 3.97 37.88 -0.35
CA GLU A 12 5.31 38.42 -0.18
C GLU A 12 6.34 37.78 -1.15
N GLY A 13 5.87 36.93 -2.07
CA GLY A 13 6.73 36.19 -2.99
C GLY A 13 7.46 35.00 -2.36
N VAL A 14 6.92 34.44 -1.28
CA VAL A 14 7.45 33.24 -0.60
C VAL A 14 6.52 32.08 -0.92
N ALA A 15 6.96 31.17 -1.79
CA ALA A 15 6.30 29.90 -2.06
C ALA A 15 7.31 28.77 -1.77
N ASN A 16 6.81 27.57 -1.47
CA ASN A 16 7.69 26.40 -1.43
C ASN A 16 8.19 26.04 -2.85
N ALA A 17 9.07 25.06 -2.97
CA ALA A 17 9.68 24.71 -4.26
C ALA A 17 8.65 24.28 -5.34
N CYS A 18 7.48 23.80 -4.91
CA CYS A 18 6.35 23.44 -5.80
C CYS A 18 5.43 24.62 -6.16
N GLY A 19 5.69 25.83 -5.65
CA GLY A 19 4.82 26.98 -5.86
C GLY A 19 3.52 26.95 -5.06
N GLY A 20 3.46 26.16 -3.97
CA GLY A 20 2.32 26.07 -3.07
C GLY A 20 2.67 26.41 -1.62
N CYS A 21 1.66 26.40 -0.76
CA CYS A 21 1.82 26.73 0.66
C CYS A 21 2.31 25.55 1.50
N GLY A 22 3.25 25.79 2.42
CA GLY A 22 3.74 24.81 3.41
C GLY A 22 4.99 24.03 2.99
N ALA A 23 5.33 22.96 3.70
CA ALA A 23 6.44 22.07 3.29
C ALA A 23 6.12 21.47 1.91
N VAL A 24 7.16 21.17 1.12
CA VAL A 24 6.97 20.40 -0.12
C VAL A 24 6.33 19.05 0.20
N PRO A 25 5.48 18.52 -0.70
CA PRO A 25 5.01 17.15 -0.59
C PRO A 25 6.21 16.19 -0.53
N VAL A 26 5.96 14.98 -0.06
CA VAL A 26 7.02 13.97 -0.05
C VAL A 26 7.07 13.28 -1.41
N GLU A 27 8.27 12.93 -1.88
CA GLU A 27 8.46 12.32 -3.19
C GLU A 27 7.72 10.97 -3.27
N ILE A 28 6.96 10.76 -4.35
CA ILE A 28 6.33 9.48 -4.65
C ILE A 28 6.88 9.04 -6.00
N CYS A 29 7.60 7.93 -6.03
CA CYS A 29 8.24 7.34 -7.22
C CYS A 29 7.24 7.02 -8.36
N ASN A 30 6.71 8.04 -9.02
CA ASN A 30 5.58 8.01 -9.96
C ASN A 30 5.96 8.62 -11.33
N ARG A 31 7.24 8.97 -11.52
CA ARG A 31 7.80 9.73 -12.66
C ARG A 31 7.43 11.21 -12.69
N MET A 32 7.06 11.76 -11.55
CA MET A 32 6.90 13.19 -11.33
C MET A 32 7.81 13.59 -10.18
N ASP A 33 8.20 14.87 -10.18
CA ASP A 33 8.93 15.53 -9.10
C ASP A 33 7.87 16.06 -8.12
N ASP A 34 7.48 15.23 -7.16
CA ASP A 34 6.40 15.50 -6.20
C ASP A 34 6.90 16.35 -5.01
N ASP A 35 8.19 16.28 -4.67
CA ASP A 35 8.81 17.13 -3.66
C ASP A 35 9.50 18.39 -4.21
N CYS A 36 9.50 18.55 -5.53
CA CYS A 36 9.95 19.73 -6.26
C CYS A 36 11.41 20.11 -5.96
N ASP A 37 12.26 19.11 -5.71
CA ASP A 37 13.69 19.31 -5.50
C ASP A 37 14.49 19.44 -6.81
N GLY A 38 13.82 19.20 -7.95
CA GLY A 38 14.37 19.31 -9.30
C GLY A 38 14.89 17.99 -9.87
N ALA A 39 14.77 16.89 -9.13
CA ALA A 39 15.00 15.54 -9.61
C ALA A 39 13.67 14.79 -9.75
N VAL A 40 13.53 14.05 -10.84
CA VAL A 40 12.41 13.11 -10.99
C VAL A 40 12.83 11.78 -10.38
N ASP A 41 12.07 11.27 -9.41
CA ASP A 41 12.29 9.99 -8.74
C ASP A 41 13.74 9.83 -8.19
N ASP A 42 14.16 10.69 -7.27
CA ASP A 42 15.56 10.79 -6.77
C ASP A 42 16.00 9.70 -5.77
N GLY A 43 15.06 8.84 -5.37
CA GLY A 43 15.26 7.76 -4.41
C GLY A 43 14.90 8.11 -2.96
N VAL A 44 14.54 9.35 -2.65
CA VAL A 44 13.98 9.80 -1.36
C VAL A 44 12.45 9.63 -1.36
N CYS A 45 11.97 8.52 -1.93
CA CYS A 45 10.54 8.25 -2.04
C CYS A 45 9.93 7.88 -0.69
N ALA A 46 8.75 8.41 -0.38
CA ALA A 46 7.96 7.96 0.75
C ALA A 46 6.94 6.88 0.38
N PRO A 47 6.80 5.86 1.25
CA PRO A 47 7.86 5.31 2.09
C PRO A 47 8.80 4.46 1.22
N ALA A 48 10.12 4.62 1.44
CA ALA A 48 11.20 4.06 0.64
C ALA A 48 10.89 2.69 0.02
N VAL A 49 10.96 2.66 -1.31
CA VAL A 49 10.70 1.51 -2.18
C VAL A 49 11.63 0.30 -1.99
N ASP A 50 12.54 0.34 -1.01
CA ASP A 50 13.50 -0.72 -0.67
C ASP A 50 13.16 -1.58 0.56
N ALA A 51 12.05 -1.30 1.26
CA ALA A 51 11.72 -2.03 2.50
C ALA A 51 11.10 -3.43 2.26
N CYS A 52 10.38 -3.62 1.16
CA CYS A 52 9.76 -4.89 0.76
C CYS A 52 10.63 -5.53 -0.34
N ALA A 53 11.80 -6.06 0.04
CA ALA A 53 12.81 -6.62 -0.86
C ALA A 53 12.19 -7.41 -2.04
N GLU A 54 12.63 -7.07 -3.26
CA GLU A 54 12.23 -7.59 -4.58
C GLU A 54 11.23 -6.76 -5.42
N GLY A 55 10.89 -5.53 -4.99
CA GLY A 55 10.28 -4.55 -5.89
C GLY A 55 9.47 -3.49 -5.15
N ALA A 56 9.40 -2.30 -5.73
CA ALA A 56 8.56 -1.23 -5.19
C ALA A 56 7.12 -1.78 -5.00
N PRO A 57 6.52 -1.62 -3.81
CA PRO A 57 5.16 -2.07 -3.61
C PRO A 57 4.25 -1.37 -4.61
N VAL A 58 3.34 -2.12 -5.23
CA VAL A 58 2.43 -1.55 -6.21
C VAL A 58 1.50 -0.57 -5.48
N VAL A 59 1.44 0.67 -5.96
CA VAL A 59 0.54 1.68 -5.40
C VAL A 59 -0.89 1.38 -5.86
N LEU A 60 -1.77 1.11 -4.91
CA LEU A 60 -3.19 0.86 -5.12
C LEU A 60 -4.01 2.00 -4.51
N VAL A 61 -4.49 2.91 -5.37
CA VAL A 61 -5.32 4.02 -4.93
C VAL A 61 -6.74 3.55 -4.66
N GLY A 62 -7.43 4.14 -3.68
CA GLY A 62 -8.82 3.84 -3.37
C GLY A 62 -9.74 3.95 -4.59
N GLY A 63 -10.40 2.84 -4.95
CA GLY A 63 -11.21 2.70 -6.16
C GLY A 63 -10.49 2.00 -7.32
N ALA A 64 -9.16 1.81 -7.22
CA ALA A 64 -8.37 1.12 -8.23
C ALA A 64 -8.39 -0.41 -8.06
N GLN A 65 -8.01 -1.07 -9.14
CA GLN A 65 -7.72 -2.50 -9.21
C GLN A 65 -6.35 -2.72 -9.84
N TRP A 66 -5.70 -3.81 -9.47
CA TRP A 66 -4.45 -4.24 -10.06
C TRP A 66 -4.51 -5.73 -10.38
N GLU A 67 -3.93 -6.10 -11.52
CA GLU A 67 -3.77 -7.48 -11.95
C GLU A 67 -2.31 -7.73 -12.35
N GLY A 68 -1.75 -8.83 -11.88
CA GLY A 68 -0.40 -9.23 -12.24
C GLY A 68 0.06 -10.47 -11.50
N PRO A 69 1.25 -10.98 -11.84
CA PRO A 69 1.78 -12.18 -11.21
C PRO A 69 2.05 -11.95 -9.72
N ILE A 70 1.86 -12.96 -8.88
CA ILE A 70 2.27 -12.92 -7.46
C ILE A 70 3.75 -12.52 -7.37
N GLY A 71 4.63 -13.17 -8.14
CA GLY A 71 6.06 -12.85 -8.11
C GLY A 71 6.68 -12.99 -6.71
N GLY A 72 8.01 -12.84 -6.60
CA GLY A 72 8.73 -13.00 -5.32
C GLY A 72 8.78 -14.46 -4.84
N ALA A 73 9.96 -14.95 -4.48
CA ALA A 73 10.10 -16.25 -3.79
C ALA A 73 10.16 -16.09 -2.26
N LEU A 74 9.95 -14.86 -1.77
CA LEU A 74 10.04 -14.55 -0.36
C LEU A 74 8.66 -14.74 0.27
N SER A 75 8.54 -15.75 1.13
CA SER A 75 7.51 -15.84 2.16
C SER A 75 8.12 -15.24 3.42
N ARG A 76 8.41 -13.93 3.36
CA ARG A 76 9.17 -13.26 4.43
C ARG A 76 8.29 -13.03 5.65
N TYR A 77 7.02 -12.84 5.39
CA TYR A 77 6.03 -12.45 6.35
C TYR A 77 4.83 -13.40 6.29
N THR A 78 4.22 -13.64 7.44
CA THR A 78 3.05 -14.48 7.56
C THR A 78 1.89 -13.65 8.09
N CYS A 79 0.70 -14.07 7.72
CA CYS A 79 -0.50 -13.71 8.45
C CYS A 79 -0.44 -14.38 9.83
N GLN A 80 -0.40 -13.57 10.89
CA GLN A 80 -0.49 -14.05 12.26
C GLN A 80 -1.09 -12.97 13.16
N LEU A 81 -2.21 -13.29 13.81
CA LEU A 81 -2.88 -12.45 14.80
C LEU A 81 -2.85 -13.14 16.16
N ASP A 82 -2.42 -12.43 17.21
CA ASP A 82 -2.49 -12.86 18.63
C ASP A 82 -2.01 -14.30 18.93
N GLY A 83 -0.98 -14.77 18.22
CA GLY A 83 -0.45 -16.14 18.38
C GLY A 83 -1.27 -17.23 17.67
N GLY A 84 -2.15 -16.85 16.75
CA GLY A 84 -2.85 -17.75 15.84
C GLY A 84 -1.92 -18.47 14.85
N PRO A 85 -2.48 -19.34 13.98
CA PRO A 85 -1.69 -20.07 12.99
C PRO A 85 -1.04 -19.09 12.00
N GLU A 86 0.21 -19.38 11.64
CA GLU A 86 0.90 -18.67 10.56
C GLU A 86 0.35 -19.15 9.20
N LEU A 87 -0.35 -18.25 8.52
CA LEU A 87 -0.87 -18.42 7.15
C LEU A 87 -0.03 -17.58 6.17
N GLY A 88 -0.10 -17.90 4.87
CA GLY A 88 0.76 -17.28 3.85
C GLY A 88 2.16 -17.85 3.94
N ARG A 89 2.40 -18.99 3.28
CA ARG A 89 3.67 -19.72 3.36
C ARG A 89 4.35 -19.86 2.00
N GLY A 90 3.84 -19.17 0.98
CA GLY A 90 4.37 -19.25 -0.38
C GLY A 90 4.83 -17.89 -0.89
N PRO A 91 4.88 -17.70 -2.23
CA PRO A 91 5.17 -16.41 -2.83
C PRO A 91 4.29 -15.29 -2.26
N GLU A 92 4.88 -14.13 -2.00
CA GLU A 92 4.21 -12.96 -1.45
C GLU A 92 4.47 -11.72 -2.34
N ARG A 93 3.47 -10.83 -2.39
CA ARG A 93 3.59 -9.49 -2.98
C ARG A 93 3.07 -8.42 -2.04
N ALA A 94 3.86 -7.35 -1.92
CA ALA A 94 3.49 -6.16 -1.17
C ALA A 94 2.82 -5.08 -2.05
N PHE A 95 1.88 -4.37 -1.43
CA PHE A 95 1.13 -3.25 -1.98
C PHE A 95 1.14 -2.09 -0.98
N VAL A 96 1.23 -0.87 -1.51
CA VAL A 96 0.96 0.35 -0.74
C VAL A 96 -0.41 0.84 -1.14
N VAL A 97 -1.33 0.84 -0.20
CA VAL A 97 -2.68 1.35 -0.41
C VAL A 97 -2.73 2.81 0.01
N LEU A 98 -3.17 3.66 -0.91
CA LEU A 98 -3.41 5.09 -0.68
C LEU A 98 -4.89 5.39 -0.86
N GLY A 99 -5.47 6.14 0.08
CA GLY A 99 -6.86 6.60 -0.02
C GLY A 99 -6.88 8.02 -0.58
N PRO A 100 -7.69 8.33 -1.62
CA PRO A 100 -7.93 9.71 -2.05
C PRO A 100 -8.68 10.53 -0.98
N LEU A 101 -9.21 9.87 0.05
CA LEU A 101 -9.79 10.45 1.26
C LEU A 101 -9.40 9.59 2.47
N ALA A 102 -9.34 10.18 3.67
CA ALA A 102 -9.25 9.40 4.91
C ALA A 102 -10.51 8.54 5.09
N GLY A 103 -10.36 7.32 5.60
CA GLY A 103 -11.47 6.42 5.80
C GLY A 103 -11.09 4.94 5.86
N THR A 104 -12.10 4.09 5.90
CA THR A 104 -11.93 2.64 5.79
C THR A 104 -12.04 2.23 4.32
N TYR A 105 -11.21 1.28 3.93
CA TYR A 105 -11.20 0.67 2.60
C TYR A 105 -11.26 -0.85 2.75
N CYS A 106 -12.09 -1.49 1.93
CA CYS A 106 -12.05 -2.93 1.76
C CYS A 106 -11.01 -3.27 0.71
N ILE A 107 -10.06 -4.11 1.09
CA ILE A 107 -9.08 -4.68 0.18
C ILE A 107 -9.51 -6.12 -0.07
N SER A 108 -9.65 -6.49 -1.33
CA SER A 108 -10.17 -7.80 -1.75
C SER A 108 -9.28 -8.40 -2.84
N THR A 109 -9.00 -9.70 -2.75
CA THR A 109 -8.29 -10.47 -3.78
C THR A 109 -9.24 -11.30 -4.67
N GLU A 110 -10.55 -11.03 -4.57
CA GLU A 110 -11.58 -11.69 -5.37
C GLU A 110 -11.24 -11.68 -6.87
N GLY A 111 -11.30 -12.88 -7.48
CA GLY A 111 -10.95 -13.10 -8.88
C GLY A 111 -9.50 -13.54 -9.10
N SER A 112 -8.66 -13.60 -8.06
CA SER A 112 -7.33 -14.24 -8.14
C SER A 112 -7.46 -15.73 -8.49
N ASP A 113 -6.45 -16.29 -9.17
CA ASP A 113 -6.50 -17.66 -9.70
C ASP A 113 -5.87 -18.71 -8.77
N PHE A 114 -5.58 -18.32 -7.53
CA PHE A 114 -5.01 -19.16 -6.49
C PHE A 114 -5.61 -18.81 -5.13
N ASP A 115 -5.28 -19.64 -4.15
CA ASP A 115 -5.69 -19.51 -2.75
C ASP A 115 -4.87 -18.40 -2.07
N THR A 116 -5.50 -17.25 -1.83
CA THR A 116 -4.83 -16.04 -1.37
C THR A 116 -4.97 -15.86 0.13
N VAL A 117 -3.88 -15.51 0.80
CA VAL A 117 -3.88 -14.97 2.16
C VAL A 117 -3.63 -13.47 2.08
N LEU A 118 -4.42 -12.65 2.76
CA LEU A 118 -4.33 -11.19 2.70
C LEU A 118 -4.10 -10.61 4.09
N TYR A 119 -3.06 -9.80 4.28
CA TYR A 119 -2.79 -9.20 5.59
C TYR A 119 -2.22 -7.78 5.52
N GLN A 120 -2.42 -7.01 6.59
CA GLN A 120 -1.88 -5.67 6.78
C GLN A 120 -0.73 -5.70 7.78
N ARG A 121 0.32 -4.91 7.54
CA ARG A 121 1.37 -4.64 8.55
C ARG A 121 1.55 -3.14 8.74
N GLY A 122 2.18 -2.77 9.86
CA GLY A 122 2.49 -1.37 10.16
C GLY A 122 3.63 -0.78 9.33
N SER A 123 4.50 -1.63 8.76
CA SER A 123 5.58 -1.24 7.86
C SER A 123 6.02 -2.42 6.99
N CYS A 124 6.72 -2.13 5.88
CA CYS A 124 7.40 -3.13 5.06
C CYS A 124 8.67 -3.71 5.71
N ALA A 125 9.36 -2.97 6.59
CA ALA A 125 10.73 -3.32 7.03
C ALA A 125 10.79 -4.03 8.40
N VAL A 126 9.80 -3.80 9.26
CA VAL A 126 9.82 -4.31 10.64
C VAL A 126 9.07 -5.63 10.71
N ASP A 127 9.74 -6.64 11.24
CA ASP A 127 9.11 -7.92 11.54
C ASP A 127 8.22 -7.84 12.80
N ALA A 128 7.06 -7.19 12.67
CA ALA A 128 6.01 -7.09 13.69
C ALA A 128 4.74 -7.85 13.27
N PRO A 129 3.92 -8.38 14.21
CA PRO A 129 2.69 -9.10 13.86
C PRO A 129 1.77 -8.35 12.90
N SER A 130 1.00 -9.10 12.11
CA SER A 130 -0.01 -8.50 11.23
C SER A 130 -1.04 -7.71 12.05
N LEU A 131 -1.50 -6.59 11.50
CA LEU A 131 -2.53 -5.74 12.12
C LEU A 131 -3.94 -6.26 11.82
N SER A 132 -4.09 -6.84 10.64
CA SER A 132 -5.28 -7.55 10.20
C SER A 132 -4.84 -8.66 9.28
N CYS A 133 -5.56 -9.76 9.28
CA CYS A 133 -5.36 -10.84 8.34
C CYS A 133 -6.71 -11.45 7.98
N ASP A 134 -6.79 -11.96 6.74
CA ASP A 134 -7.82 -12.85 6.30
C ASP A 134 -7.29 -13.99 5.41
N ASP A 135 -7.94 -15.13 5.54
CA ASP A 135 -7.85 -16.32 4.71
C ASP A 135 -9.31 -16.76 4.44
N ASP A 136 -9.74 -16.66 3.18
CA ASP A 136 -11.04 -17.14 2.66
C ASP A 136 -12.33 -16.40 3.07
N SER A 137 -12.30 -15.18 3.61
CA SER A 137 -13.55 -14.40 3.81
C SER A 137 -14.10 -13.77 2.51
N GLY A 138 -13.41 -13.93 1.38
CA GLY A 138 -13.90 -13.61 0.03
C GLY A 138 -14.59 -14.80 -0.66
N PRO A 139 -15.07 -14.64 -1.91
CA PRO A 139 -15.69 -15.74 -2.65
C PRO A 139 -14.66 -16.81 -3.03
N GLY A 140 -15.00 -18.08 -2.80
CA GLY A 140 -14.11 -19.20 -3.10
C GLY A 140 -12.98 -19.28 -2.08
N VAL A 141 -11.74 -19.18 -2.56
CA VAL A 141 -10.50 -19.23 -1.76
C VAL A 141 -9.76 -17.87 -1.78
N THR A 142 -10.52 -16.79 -1.82
CA THR A 142 -9.98 -15.43 -1.89
C THR A 142 -10.24 -14.69 -0.60
N SER A 143 -9.45 -13.67 -0.33
CA SER A 143 -9.39 -13.02 0.99
C SER A 143 -9.74 -11.54 0.92
N ARG A 144 -10.20 -11.02 2.06
CA ARG A 144 -10.65 -9.64 2.25
C ARG A 144 -10.27 -9.09 3.62
N ILE A 145 -9.68 -7.90 3.66
CA ILE A 145 -9.37 -7.19 4.91
C ILE A 145 -9.90 -5.76 4.89
N GLN A 146 -10.23 -5.25 6.07
CA GLN A 146 -10.53 -3.83 6.27
C GLN A 146 -9.27 -3.07 6.64
N VAL A 147 -8.92 -2.07 5.84
CA VAL A 147 -7.78 -1.18 6.08
C VAL A 147 -8.28 0.21 6.45
N ARG A 148 -7.73 0.77 7.52
CA ARG A 148 -8.05 2.14 7.96
C ARG A 148 -6.93 3.11 7.60
N ILE A 149 -7.29 4.14 6.82
CA ILE A 149 -6.42 5.26 6.44
C ILE A 149 -6.85 6.48 7.27
N PRO A 150 -6.13 6.82 8.36
CA PRO A 150 -6.59 7.81 9.35
C PRO A 150 -6.52 9.25 8.85
N ILE A 151 -5.60 9.55 7.94
CA ILE A 151 -5.41 10.87 7.32
C ILE A 151 -5.16 10.70 5.82
N LEU A 152 -5.52 11.71 5.01
CA LEU A 152 -5.29 11.71 3.57
C LEU A 152 -3.80 11.50 3.27
N GLY A 153 -3.50 10.61 2.32
CA GLY A 153 -2.11 10.31 1.91
C GLY A 153 -1.34 9.38 2.85
N ALA A 154 -1.88 8.99 4.01
CA ALA A 154 -1.21 8.00 4.86
C ALA A 154 -1.16 6.64 4.15
N PRO A 155 0.03 6.02 4.04
CA PRO A 155 0.17 4.71 3.41
C PRO A 155 -0.30 3.60 4.34
N ALA A 156 -0.94 2.59 3.76
CA ALA A 156 -1.14 1.30 4.41
C ALA A 156 -0.39 0.21 3.64
N PHE A 157 0.31 -0.67 4.37
CA PHE A 157 1.08 -1.76 3.79
C PHE A 157 0.27 -3.04 3.82
N VAL A 158 -0.05 -3.55 2.63
CA VAL A 158 -0.88 -4.74 2.45
C VAL A 158 -0.09 -5.79 1.67
N PHE A 159 -0.25 -7.03 2.05
CA PHE A 159 0.47 -8.16 1.49
C PHE A 159 -0.52 -9.20 1.01
N VAL A 160 -0.31 -9.67 -0.22
CA VAL A 160 -0.99 -10.84 -0.78
C VAL A 160 0.01 -11.97 -0.82
N ASP A 161 -0.27 -13.03 -0.08
CA ASP A 161 0.51 -14.25 -0.06
C ASP A 161 -0.35 -15.39 -0.62
N SER A 162 0.29 -16.51 -0.94
CA SER A 162 -0.39 -17.76 -1.24
C SER A 162 -0.46 -18.64 0.00
N LEU A 163 -1.60 -19.28 0.23
CA LEU A 163 -1.72 -20.28 1.30
C LEU A 163 -0.77 -21.47 1.07
N ASN A 164 -0.55 -21.83 -0.20
CA ASN A 164 0.28 -22.97 -0.60
C ASN A 164 1.76 -22.59 -0.79
N PRO A 165 2.71 -23.24 -0.06
CA PRO A 165 4.14 -22.94 -0.18
C PRO A 165 4.76 -23.23 -1.55
N ASN A 166 4.12 -24.09 -2.35
CA ASN A 166 4.58 -24.47 -3.69
C ASN A 166 3.70 -23.86 -4.79
N GLN A 167 3.09 -22.70 -4.54
CA GLN A 167 2.28 -22.02 -5.54
C GLN A 167 3.11 -21.79 -6.82
N GLY A 168 2.57 -22.27 -7.95
CA GLY A 168 3.13 -22.00 -9.28
C GLY A 168 2.93 -20.53 -9.68
N PRO A 169 3.23 -20.13 -10.92
CA PRO A 169 2.90 -18.78 -11.37
C PRO A 169 1.39 -18.55 -11.19
N GLY A 170 1.03 -17.66 -10.27
CA GLY A 170 -0.34 -17.26 -9.98
C GLY A 170 -0.55 -15.79 -10.32
N THR A 171 -1.77 -15.44 -10.69
CA THR A 171 -2.20 -14.08 -10.99
C THR A 171 -3.02 -13.55 -9.82
N ILE A 172 -2.53 -12.49 -9.19
CA ILE A 172 -3.28 -11.70 -8.22
C ILE A 172 -4.23 -10.79 -9.00
N ARG A 173 -5.47 -10.72 -8.55
CA ARG A 173 -6.40 -9.62 -8.83
C ARG A 173 -6.76 -8.98 -7.50
N ILE A 174 -6.29 -7.76 -7.27
CA ILE A 174 -6.54 -7.03 -6.02
C ILE A 174 -7.30 -5.75 -6.31
N ARG A 175 -8.27 -5.43 -5.45
CA ARG A 175 -9.09 -4.23 -5.54
C ARG A 175 -9.14 -3.52 -4.19
N SER A 176 -9.03 -2.19 -4.23
CA SER A 176 -9.29 -1.32 -3.09
C SER A 176 -10.62 -0.59 -3.31
N THR A 177 -11.58 -0.76 -2.42
CA THR A 177 -12.87 -0.07 -2.48
C THR A 177 -13.12 0.75 -1.22
N PRO A 178 -13.51 2.04 -1.33
CA PRO A 178 -13.95 2.80 -0.17
C PRO A 178 -15.08 2.10 0.58
N GLY A 179 -15.00 2.06 1.91
CA GLY A 179 -15.99 1.46 2.79
C GLY A 179 -15.52 0.16 3.45
N ALA A 180 -16.43 -0.43 4.25
CA ALA A 180 -16.24 -1.73 4.88
C ALA A 180 -16.29 -2.86 3.85
N CYS A 181 -15.58 -3.96 4.12
CA CYS A 181 -15.83 -5.22 3.40
C CYS A 181 -17.24 -5.74 3.71
N PRO A 182 -17.91 -6.36 2.71
CA PRO A 182 -19.23 -6.95 2.88
C PRO A 182 -19.21 -8.21 3.76
#